data_AF-H3D1G0-F1
#
_entry.id   AF-H3D1G0-F1
#
_cell.length_a   1.000
_cell.length_b   1.000
_cell.length_c   1.000
_cell.angle_alpha   90.00
_cell.angle_beta   90.00
_cell.angle_gamma   90.00
#
_symmetry.space_group_name_H-M   'P 1'
#
loop_
_entity.id
_entity.type
_entity.pdbx_description
1 polymer ?
#
loop_
_entity_poly.entity_id
_entity_poly.type
_entity_poly.pdbx_seq_one_letter_code
_entity_poly.pdbx_strand_id
1 'polypeptide(L)' 'EGVTAIIFCVALSDYDLVLAEDEEMNRMHESMKLFDSICNNKWFTDTSIIL' A
#
# COMPACT_ATOMS: atom_id res chain seq x y z
N GLU A 1 -8.01 -1.47 20.81
CA GLU A 1 -6.90 -0.52 20.99
C GLU A 1 -6.62 0.11 19.63
N GLY A 2 -6.66 1.45 19.58
CA GLY A 2 -6.94 2.22 18.36
C GLY A 2 -5.69 2.73 17.66
N VAL A 3 -5.56 2.40 16.39
CA VAL A 3 -4.59 3.04 15.49
C VAL A 3 -5.07 4.47 15.25
N THR A 4 -4.21 5.46 15.54
CA THR A 4 -4.55 6.88 15.32
C THR A 4 -4.43 7.25 13.84
N ALA A 5 -3.37 6.79 13.20
CA ALA A 5 -3.14 7.01 11.78
C ALA A 5 -2.25 5.91 11.19
N ILE A 6 -2.41 5.67 9.89
CA ILE A 6 -1.54 4.81 9.07
C ILE A 6 -0.77 5.72 8.12
N ILE A 7 0.55 5.58 8.10
CA ILE A 7 1.41 6.23 7.10
C ILE A 7 1.81 5.16 6.09
N PHE A 8 1.34 5.31 4.85
CA PHE A 8 1.61 4.39 3.77
C PHE A 8 2.70 4.95 2.86
N CYS A 9 3.92 4.43 2.99
CA CYS A 9 5.05 4.86 2.17
C CYS A 9 5.13 4.04 0.88
N VAL A 10 5.11 4.71 -0.28
CA VAL A 10 5.30 4.09 -1.59
C VAL A 10 6.42 4.78 -2.37
N ALA A 11 7.25 3.99 -3.06
CA ALA A 11 8.27 4.50 -3.95
C ALA A 11 7.65 4.82 -5.32
N LEU A 12 7.43 6.11 -5.60
CA LEU A 12 6.89 6.57 -6.89
C LEU A 12 7.84 6.27 -8.06
N SER A 13 9.13 6.10 -7.80
CA SER A 13 10.13 5.73 -8.79
C SER A 13 9.97 4.30 -9.31
N ASP A 14 9.20 3.45 -8.63
CA ASP A 14 9.14 2.02 -8.91
C ASP A 14 8.05 1.67 -9.94
N TYR A 15 7.59 2.66 -10.71
CA TYR A 15 6.53 2.49 -11.71
C TYR A 15 6.96 1.59 -12.89
N ASP A 16 8.26 1.47 -13.17
CA ASP A 16 8.83 0.63 -14.23
C ASP A 16 9.62 -0.57 -13.69
N LEU A 17 9.66 -0.75 -12.36
CA LEU A 17 10.37 -1.85 -11.72
C LEU A 17 9.45 -3.04 -11.44
N VAL A 18 10.04 -4.23 -11.45
CA VAL A 18 9.40 -5.49 -11.07
C VAL A 18 9.86 -5.93 -9.67
N LEU A 19 9.07 -6.77 -9.00
CA LEU A 19 9.44 -7.32 -7.69
C LEU A 19 10.70 -8.18 -7.81
N ALA A 20 11.47 -8.27 -6.72
CA ALA A 20 12.66 -9.12 -6.69
C ALA A 20 12.28 -10.61 -6.68
N GLU A 21 11.12 -10.92 -6.11
CA GLU A 21 10.53 -12.25 -6.01
C GLU A 21 9.66 -12.66 -7.21
N ASP A 22 9.23 -11.70 -8.03
CA ASP A 22 8.33 -11.93 -9.17
C ASP A 22 8.65 -10.92 -10.30
N GLU A 23 9.33 -11.42 -11.33
CA GLU A 23 9.79 -10.62 -12.49
C GLU A 23 8.64 -10.21 -13.43
N GLU A 24 7.43 -10.74 -13.27
CA GLU A 24 6.26 -10.33 -14.05
C GLU A 24 5.41 -9.28 -13.31
N MET A 25 5.63 -9.13 -12.01
CA MET A 25 4.83 -8.26 -11.16
C MET A 25 5.46 -6.89 -10.94
N ASN A 26 4.78 -5.85 -11.43
CA ASN A 26 5.20 -4.47 -11.20
C ASN A 26 5.07 -4.05 -9.72
N ARG A 27 6.11 -3.40 -9.19
CA ARG A 27 6.19 -3.00 -7.77
C ARG A 27 5.15 -1.97 -7.37
N MET A 28 4.88 -1.00 -8.25
CA MET A 28 3.85 0.01 -7.99
C MET A 28 2.46 -0.63 -7.97
N HIS A 29 2.15 -1.55 -8.90
CA HIS A 29 0.88 -2.27 -8.89
C HIS A 29 0.67 -3.08 -7.61
N GLU A 30 1.70 -3.74 -7.10
CA GLU A 30 1.59 -4.45 -5.82
C GLU A 30 1.34 -3.50 -4.66
N SER A 31 2.05 -2.36 -4.63
CA SER A 31 1.82 -1.32 -3.62
C SER A 31 0.38 -0.78 -3.65
N MET A 32 -0.20 -0.61 -4.84
CA MET A 32 -1.60 -0.19 -4.99
C MET A 32 -2.60 -1.24 -4.49
N LYS A 33 -2.35 -2.54 -4.72
CA LYS A 33 -3.18 -3.62 -4.17
C LYS A 33 -3.14 -3.66 -2.65
N LEU A 34 -1.96 -3.46 -2.07
CA LEU A 34 -1.80 -3.39 -0.62
C LEU A 34 -2.55 -2.16 -0.05
N PHE A 35 -2.42 -1.00 -0.68
CA PHE A 35 -3.14 0.20 -0.30
C PHE A 35 -4.67 0.00 -0.33
N ASP A 36 -5.20 -0.61 -1.39
CA ASP A 36 -6.63 -0.93 -1.51
C ASP A 36 -7.09 -1.86 -0.37
N SER A 37 -6.27 -2.85 -0.02
CA SER A 37 -6.57 -3.77 1.09
C SER A 37 -6.59 -3.07 2.45
N ILE A 38 -5.76 -2.04 2.66
CA ILE A 38 -5.74 -1.23 3.88
C ILE A 38 -6.97 -0.33 3.94
N CYS A 39 -7.26 0.39 2.86
CA CYS A 39 -8.40 1.30 2.76
C CYS A 39 -9.75 0.58 2.93
N ASN A 40 -9.86 -0.66 2.44
CA ASN A 40 -11.08 -1.47 2.54
C ASN A 40 -11.14 -2.33 3.82
N ASN A 41 -10.18 -2.21 4.73
CA ASN A 41 -10.19 -2.98 5.96
C ASN A 41 -11.14 -2.36 7.00
N LYS A 42 -12.13 -3.14 7.47
CA LYS A 42 -13.12 -2.71 8.46
C LYS A 42 -12.51 -2.22 9.78
N TRP A 43 -11.31 -2.68 10.13
CA TRP A 43 -10.60 -2.22 11.33
C TRP A 43 -10.02 -0.81 11.21
N PHE A 44 -9.85 -0.29 9.98
CA PHE A 44 -9.24 1.01 9.71
C PHE A 44 -10.22 2.05 9.17
N THR A 45 -11.53 1.76 9.19
CA THR A 45 -12.59 2.67 8.68
C THR A 45 -12.50 4.08 9.27
N ASP A 46 -12.22 4.20 10.57
CA ASP A 46 -12.11 5.49 11.28
C ASP A 46 -10.66 5.95 11.47
N THR A 47 -9.69 5.24 10.88
CA THR A 47 -8.26 5.55 11.00
C THR A 47 -7.83 6.51 9.88
N SER A 48 -7.12 7.57 10.22
CA SER A 48 -6.57 8.48 9.20
C SER A 48 -5.47 7.78 8.39
N ILE A 49 -5.55 7.83 7.06
CA ILE A 49 -4.52 7.28 6.18
C ILE A 49 -3.78 8.45 5.51
N ILE A 50 -2.46 8.46 5.68
CA ILE A 50 -1.54 9.45 5.12
C ILE A 50 -0.67 8.73 4.09
N LEU A 51 -0.57 9.30 2.89
CA LEU A 51 0.25 8.81 1.77
C LEU A 51 1.51 9.67 1.63
#